data_AF-A0A6N7MCH7-F1
#
_entry.id   AF-A0A6N7MCH7-F1
#
_cell.length_a   1.000
_cell.length_b   1.000
_cell.length_c   1.000
_cell.angle_alpha   90.00
_cell.angle_beta   90.00
_cell.angle_gamma   90.00
#
_symmetry.space_group_name_H-M   'P 1'
#
loop_
_entity.id
_entity.type
_entity.pdbx_description
1 polymer ?
#
loop_
_entity_poly.entity_id
_entity_poly.type
_entity_poly.pdbx_seq_one_letter_code
_entity_poly.pdbx_strand_id
1 'polypeptide(L)'
;MIPNFLQKYRGRLAFYGGLSTQCTLPYGTVEDVRQETRKLIALGQNGSYILSSAHAVEGDVPLENMLAFIDEALSQEGFLYKFHSFPHRKQKR
;
A
#
# COMPACT_ATOMS: atom_id res chain seq x y z
N MET A 1 3.27 -5.70 17.51
CA MET A 1 2.05 -5.19 18.16
C MET A 1 0.78 -5.44 17.33
N ILE A 2 0.78 -5.12 16.02
CA ILE A 2 -0.38 -5.34 15.12
C ILE A 2 -0.78 -6.82 14.87
N PRO A 3 0.14 -7.81 14.74
CA PRO A 3 -0.24 -9.19 14.40
C PRO A 3 -1.22 -9.83 15.38
N ASN A 4 -1.08 -9.50 16.67
CA ASN A 4 -1.91 -10.04 17.74
C ASN A 4 -3.35 -9.48 17.70
N PHE A 5 -3.51 -8.22 17.31
CA PHE A 5 -4.83 -7.58 17.21
C PHE A 5 -5.60 -8.05 15.98
N LEU A 6 -4.91 -8.17 14.84
CA LEU A 6 -5.53 -8.68 13.61
C LEU A 6 -6.10 -10.08 13.81
N GLN A 7 -5.34 -10.99 14.42
CA GLN A 7 -5.85 -12.34 14.71
C GLN A 7 -7.02 -12.32 15.70
N LYS A 8 -6.91 -11.52 16.78
CA LYS A 8 -7.94 -11.46 17.83
C LYS A 8 -9.29 -10.89 17.35
N TYR A 9 -9.28 -9.95 16.40
CA TYR A 9 -10.48 -9.22 15.97
C TYR A 9 -10.93 -9.52 14.54
N ARG A 10 -10.30 -10.49 13.86
CA ARG A 10 -10.68 -10.92 12.51
C ARG A 10 -12.16 -11.31 12.44
N GLY A 11 -12.82 -10.94 11.34
CA GLY A 11 -14.25 -11.16 11.12
C GLY A 11 -15.17 -10.23 11.93
N ARG A 12 -14.64 -9.39 12.82
CA ARG A 12 -15.40 -8.41 13.62
C ARG A 12 -15.01 -6.97 13.29
N LEU A 13 -13.71 -6.75 13.11
CA LEU A 13 -13.15 -5.45 12.72
C LEU A 13 -12.33 -5.59 11.44
N ALA A 14 -12.19 -4.48 10.72
CA ALA A 14 -11.19 -4.31 9.69
C ALA A 14 -10.16 -3.29 10.18
N PHE A 15 -8.88 -3.59 10.01
CA PHE A 15 -7.79 -2.65 10.32
C PHE A 15 -7.41 -1.92 9.04
N TYR A 16 -7.15 -0.62 9.15
CA TYR A 16 -6.83 0.26 8.03
C TYR A 16 -5.48 0.96 8.27
N GLY A 17 -4.66 1.08 7.23
CA GLY A 17 -3.31 1.64 7.31
C GLY A 17 -2.23 0.58 7.15
N GLY A 18 -0.96 0.90 7.43
CA GLY A 18 0.13 -0.06 7.35
C GLY A 18 1.49 0.56 7.09
N LEU A 19 1.64 1.20 5.92
CA LEU A 19 2.95 1.65 5.48
C LEU A 19 3.36 2.93 6.21
N SER A 20 4.52 2.92 6.88
CA SER A 20 4.95 4.03 7.74
C SER A 20 5.25 5.30 6.93
N THR A 21 4.51 6.38 7.22
CA THR A 21 4.72 7.72 6.66
C THR A 21 5.81 8.52 7.39
N GLN A 22 6.38 7.97 8.47
CA GLN A 22 7.44 8.63 9.26
C GLN A 22 8.80 7.94 9.11
N CYS A 23 8.84 6.77 8.45
CA CYS A 23 10.07 6.00 8.28
C CYS A 23 10.18 5.50 6.83
N THR A 24 9.48 4.42 6.48
CA THR A 24 9.69 3.68 5.23
C THR A 24 9.35 4.50 4.00
N LEU A 25 8.22 5.20 4.02
CA LEU A 25 7.74 5.95 2.86
C LEU A 25 8.61 7.18 2.53
N PRO A 26 8.95 8.07 3.49
CA PRO A 26 9.80 9.24 3.21
C PRO A 26 11.31 8.93 3.12
N TYR A 27 11.82 7.95 3.89
CA TYR A 27 13.27 7.78 4.07
C TYR A 27 13.82 6.42 3.62
N GLY A 28 12.94 5.45 3.30
CA GLY A 28 13.35 4.15 2.80
C GLY A 28 13.79 4.19 1.33
N THR A 29 14.53 3.18 0.92
CA THR A 29 14.75 2.91 -0.51
C THR A 29 13.48 2.39 -1.17
N VAL A 30 13.40 2.47 -2.50
CA VAL A 30 12.32 1.85 -3.29
C VAL A 30 12.12 0.37 -2.92
N GLU A 31 13.20 -0.37 -2.70
CA GLU A 31 13.11 -1.78 -2.33
C GLU A 31 12.61 -1.98 -0.89
N ASP A 32 12.99 -1.11 0.04
CA ASP A 32 12.43 -1.14 1.41
C ASP A 32 10.92 -0.96 1.38
N VAL A 33 10.42 -0.04 0.54
CA VAL A 33 8.99 0.19 0.35
C VAL A 33 8.31 -1.05 -0.23
N ARG A 34 8.88 -1.68 -1.27
CA ARG A 34 8.34 -2.92 -1.84
C ARG A 34 8.28 -4.05 -0.83
N GLN A 35 9.36 -4.26 -0.09
CA GLN A 35 9.44 -5.31 0.91
C GLN A 35 8.42 -5.11 2.03
N GLU A 36 8.28 -3.89 2.55
CA GLU A 36 7.30 -3.61 3.59
C GLU A 36 5.87 -3.76 3.07
N THR A 37 5.61 -3.29 1.84
CA THR A 37 4.33 -3.48 1.18
C THR A 37 3.95 -4.95 1.04
N ARG A 38 4.88 -5.81 0.59
CA ARG A 38 4.67 -7.27 0.51
C ARG A 38 4.35 -7.88 1.86
N LYS A 39 5.05 -7.49 2.93
CA LYS A 39 4.77 -7.97 4.29
C LYS A 39 3.37 -7.58 4.75
N LEU A 40 2.94 -6.35 4.48
CA LEU A 40 1.61 -5.87 4.84
C LEU A 40 0.51 -6.56 4.03
N ILE A 41 0.72 -6.83 2.75
CA ILE A 41 -0.20 -7.63 1.91
C ILE A 41 -0.34 -9.04 2.50
N ALA A 42 0.77 -9.71 2.81
CA ALA A 42 0.76 -11.05 3.42
C ALA A 42 0.03 -11.06 4.78
N LEU A 43 0.21 -10.00 5.58
CA LEU A 43 -0.51 -9.84 6.85
C LEU A 43 -2.05 -9.79 6.64
N GLY A 44 -2.48 -9.19 5.54
CA GLY A 44 -3.88 -9.05 5.13
C GLY A 44 -4.47 -10.21 4.33
N GLN A 45 -3.68 -11.23 3.97
CA GLN A 45 -4.10 -12.29 3.02
C GLN A 45 -5.39 -13.03 3.43
N ASN A 46 -5.71 -13.02 4.73
CA ASN A 46 -6.87 -13.69 5.30
C ASN A 46 -8.03 -12.72 5.62
N GLY A 47 -8.05 -11.53 5.00
CA GLY A 47 -9.08 -10.51 5.20
C GLY A 47 -8.96 -9.72 6.51
N SER A 48 -9.96 -8.87 6.76
CA SER A 48 -10.02 -7.93 7.91
C SER A 48 -8.87 -6.90 7.94
N TYR A 49 -8.29 -6.59 6.79
CA TYR A 49 -7.23 -5.60 6.65
C TYR A 49 -7.36 -4.83 5.34
N ILE A 50 -7.22 -3.52 5.40
CA ILE A 50 -7.23 -2.60 4.26
C ILE A 50 -5.87 -1.91 4.22
N LEU A 51 -5.04 -2.30 3.27
CA LEU A 51 -3.72 -1.73 3.06
C LEU A 51 -3.83 -0.25 2.68
N SER A 52 -3.10 0.60 3.41
CA SER A 52 -2.95 2.03 3.13
C SER A 52 -1.65 2.55 3.76
N SER A 53 -1.28 3.79 3.45
CA SER A 53 -0.36 4.54 4.29
C SER A 53 -0.92 4.67 5.71
N ALA A 54 -0.04 4.75 6.72
CA ALA A 54 -0.42 4.85 8.13
C ALA A 54 -1.13 6.18 8.46
N HIS A 55 -0.86 7.22 7.69
CA HIS A 55 -1.54 8.52 7.73
C HIS A 55 -1.55 9.16 6.33
N ALA A 56 -2.03 10.39 6.22
CA ALA A 56 -1.87 11.19 5.01
C ALA A 56 -0.39 11.25 4.57
N VAL A 57 -0.18 11.13 3.26
CA VAL A 57 1.14 11.26 2.64
C VAL A 57 1.44 12.74 2.47
N GLU A 58 2.56 13.19 3.02
CA GLU A 58 3.03 14.58 2.93
C GLU A 58 3.94 14.78 1.71
N GLY A 59 4.23 16.05 1.39
CA GLY A 59 4.95 16.42 0.16
C GLY A 59 6.45 16.09 0.14
N ASP A 60 6.99 15.58 1.25
CA ASP A 60 8.37 15.15 1.42
C ASP A 60 8.61 13.70 0.96
N VAL A 61 7.54 12.96 0.63
CA VAL A 61 7.65 11.59 0.15
C VAL A 61 8.12 11.55 -1.32
N PRO A 62 9.23 10.86 -1.63
CA PRO A 62 9.69 10.69 -3.00
C PRO A 62 8.65 10.00 -3.89
N LEU A 63 8.50 10.46 -5.13
CA LEU A 63 7.53 9.92 -6.07
C LEU A 63 7.76 8.44 -6.36
N GLU A 64 9.03 8.04 -6.50
CA GLU A 64 9.45 6.66 -6.72
C GLU A 64 9.01 5.72 -5.59
N ASN A 65 9.01 6.20 -4.35
CA ASN A 65 8.54 5.43 -3.21
C ASN A 65 7.02 5.27 -3.25
N MET A 66 6.28 6.32 -3.62
CA MET A 66 4.83 6.23 -3.82
C MET A 66 4.46 5.28 -4.96
N LEU A 67 5.15 5.36 -6.10
CA LEU A 67 4.94 4.46 -7.23
C LEU A 67 5.29 3.02 -6.85
N ALA A 68 6.39 2.80 -6.13
CA ALA A 68 6.76 1.47 -5.65
C ALA A 68 5.69 0.86 -4.76
N PHE A 69 5.11 1.63 -3.84
CA PHE A 69 4.00 1.19 -2.99
C PHE A 69 2.76 0.82 -3.81
N ILE A 70 2.35 1.70 -4.74
CA ILE A 70 1.18 1.48 -5.60
C ILE A 70 1.40 0.26 -6.50
N ASP A 71 2.51 0.20 -7.24
CA ASP A 71 2.83 -0.88 -8.16
C ASP A 71 2.84 -2.24 -7.47
N GLU A 72 3.43 -2.32 -6.27
CA GLU A 72 3.47 -3.56 -5.50
C GLU A 72 2.06 -3.98 -5.04
N ALA A 73 1.23 -3.03 -4.61
CA ALA A 73 -0.17 -3.30 -4.26
C ALA A 73 -1.02 -3.74 -5.46
N LEU A 74 -0.78 -3.17 -6.65
CA LEU A 74 -1.47 -3.57 -7.88
C LEU A 74 -0.95 -4.92 -8.42
N SER A 75 0.27 -5.34 -8.04
CA SER A 75 0.86 -6.60 -8.48
C SER A 75 0.49 -7.79 -7.58
N GLN A 76 -0.28 -7.56 -6.51
CA GLN A 76 -0.66 -8.61 -5.57
C GLN A 76 -1.53 -9.70 -6.21
N GLU A 77 -1.42 -10.92 -5.70
CA GLU A 77 -2.22 -12.05 -6.17
C GLU A 77 -3.72 -11.77 -6.00
N GLY A 78 -4.52 -12.13 -7.02
CA GLY A 78 -5.96 -11.89 -7.03
C GLY A 78 -6.38 -10.48 -7.43
N PHE A 79 -5.44 -9.54 -7.61
CA PHE A 79 -5.74 -8.22 -8.15
C PHE A 79 -5.81 -8.24 -9.68
N LEU A 80 -7.03 -8.22 -10.21
CA LEU A 80 -7.29 -8.24 -11.65
C LEU A 80 -7.26 -6.83 -12.23
N TYR A 81 -6.08 -6.23 -12.38
CA TYR A 81 -5.92 -5.03 -13.20
C TYR A 81 -5.39 -5.37 -14.58
N LYS A 82 -6.26 -5.29 -15.58
CA LYS A 82 -5.83 -5.09 -16.98
C LYS A 82 -5.74 -3.59 -17.20
N PHE A 83 -4.53 -3.08 -17.44
CA PHE A 83 -4.37 -1.73 -17.98
C PHE A 83 -5.10 -1.65 -19.34
N HIS A 84 -6.35 -1.19 -19.34
CA HIS A 84 -6.89 -0.55 -20.53
C HIS A 84 -6.14 0.76 -20.64
N SER A 85 -5.31 0.89 -21.69
CA SER A 85 -4.59 2.11 -22.01
C SER A 85 -5.59 3.28 -21.95
N PHE A 86 -5.42 4.20 -21.00
CA PHE A 86 -6.19 5.43 -21.00
C PHE A 86 -5.87 6.16 -22.30
N PRO A 87 -6.86 6.44 -23.18
CA PRO A 87 -6.61 7.30 -24.32
C PRO A 87 -6.16 8.64 -23.75
N HIS A 88 -4.99 9.12 -24.18
CA HIS A 88 -4.41 10.38 -23.75
C HIS A 88 -5.42 11.50 -24.01
N ARG A 89 -6.17 11.89 -22.98
CA ARG A 89 -7.03 13.07 -23.04
C ARG A 89 -6.09 14.26 -22.97
N LYS A 90 -5.75 14.83 -24.13
CA LYS A 90 -5.04 16.10 -24.21
C LYS A 90 -5.82 17.11 -23.37
N GLN A 91 -5.24 17.49 -22.24
CA GLN A 91 -5.77 18.54 -21.38
C GLN A 91 -5.74 19.84 -22.20
N LYS A 92 -6.92 20.33 -22.61
CA LYS A 92 -7.04 21.66 -23.21
C LYS A 92 -6.69 22.67 -22.11
N ARG A 93 -5.74 23.54 -22.47
CA ARG A 93 -5.28 24.69 -21.70
C ARG A 93 -6.42 25.59 -21.28
#